data_AF-A0A8T0WFR5-F1
#
_entry.id   AF-A0A8T0WFR5-F1
#
_cell.length_a   1.000
_cell.length_b   1.000
_cell.length_c   1.000
_cell.angle_alpha   90.00
_cell.angle_beta   90.00
_cell.angle_gamma   90.00
#
_symmetry.space_group_name_H-M   'P 1'
#
loop_
_entity.id
_entity.type
_entity.pdbx_description
1 polymer ?
#
loop_
_entity_poly.entity_id
_entity_poly.type
_entity_poly.pdbx_seq_one_letter_code
_entity_poly.pdbx_strand_id
1 'polypeptide(L)'
;MALTRVSLSSSTRLLPSPLLQFFLRPFSSATSPLGSSRRRSSPIAAAFSQASQSPHAVRHGQVTEAPMPKSRRPWRPTCLYYTQGKCTMMNDAMHLDKFSHNLMMDLPVNASAADKVKPQKLDYLLILDLEGKVEILEFPVVMIDAQSMEFIDSFHRFVRPTAMNEQRITEYIEGKYGKFGVDRVWNDTAILFKEVLQEFEDWIGNHNLWKKEQQGSLKSAAFVTCGNWDLKTKVPEQCKVSNIKLPNYFMEWINLKDIYLNFYCRRVT
;
A
#
# COMPACT_ATOMS: atom_id res chain seq x y z
N MET A 1 5.95 43.45 25.99
CA MET A 1 5.84 43.94 24.60
C MET A 1 7.06 43.51 23.82
N ALA A 2 6.91 42.61 22.86
CA ALA A 2 7.69 42.50 21.62
C ALA A 2 7.17 41.25 20.90
N LEU A 3 6.33 41.50 19.89
CA LEU A 3 5.75 40.51 18.99
C LEU A 3 6.78 40.12 17.93
N THR A 4 7.09 38.85 17.80
CA THR A 4 7.74 38.32 16.58
C THR A 4 6.76 37.43 15.84
N ARG A 5 6.25 37.97 14.73
CA ARG A 5 5.47 37.29 13.72
C ARG A 5 6.33 36.21 13.06
N VAL A 6 5.89 34.96 13.09
CA VAL A 6 6.40 33.91 12.19
C VAL A 6 5.40 33.76 11.06
N SER A 7 5.91 34.00 9.86
CA SER A 7 5.21 33.92 8.58
C SER A 7 4.70 32.50 8.31
N LEU A 8 3.40 32.35 8.05
CA LEU A 8 2.84 31.14 7.45
C LEU A 8 3.12 31.18 5.93
N SER A 9 4.16 30.48 5.49
CA SER A 9 4.23 29.99 4.11
C SER A 9 5.10 28.74 4.01
N SER A 10 4.49 27.58 4.24
CA SER A 10 4.96 26.37 3.58
C SER A 10 3.75 25.54 3.18
N SER A 11 3.39 25.66 1.90
CA SER A 11 2.52 24.72 1.23
C SER A 11 3.25 23.37 1.18
N THR A 12 3.16 22.63 2.28
CA THR A 12 3.53 21.22 2.34
C THR A 12 2.58 20.51 1.39
N ARG A 13 3.10 20.14 0.21
CA ARG A 13 2.39 19.23 -0.70
C ARG A 13 2.12 17.97 0.09
N LEU A 14 0.85 17.76 0.46
CA LEU A 14 0.37 16.51 1.04
C LEU A 14 0.50 15.45 -0.05
N LEU A 15 1.67 14.81 -0.09
CA LEU A 15 1.82 13.57 -0.83
C LEU A 15 0.97 12.53 -0.10
N PRO A 16 0.12 11.76 -0.80
CA PRO A 16 -0.62 10.67 -0.18
C PRO A 16 0.35 9.67 0.45
N SER A 17 -0.03 9.04 1.58
CA SER A 17 0.76 7.93 2.14
C SER A 17 1.08 6.89 1.06
N PRO A 18 2.22 6.19 1.17
CA PRO A 18 2.54 5.06 0.31
C PRO A 18 1.39 4.05 0.25
N LEU A 19 0.66 3.79 1.35
CA LEU A 19 -0.50 2.90 1.39
C LEU A 19 -1.69 3.42 0.56
N LEU A 20 -2.00 4.72 0.60
CA LEU A 20 -3.02 5.30 -0.30
C LEU A 20 -2.58 5.26 -1.77
N GLN A 21 -1.28 5.40 -2.04
CA GLN A 21 -0.73 5.25 -3.40
C GLN A 21 -0.82 3.81 -3.91
N PHE A 22 -0.81 2.80 -3.03
CA PHE A 22 -1.11 1.41 -3.41
C PHE A 22 -2.56 1.26 -3.90
N PHE A 23 -3.52 1.90 -3.23
CA PHE A 23 -4.93 1.83 -3.62
C PHE A 23 -5.29 2.74 -4.81
N LEU A 24 -4.52 3.80 -5.07
CA LEU A 24 -4.93 4.88 -6.00
C LEU A 24 -3.86 5.31 -7.02
N ARG A 25 -2.86 4.47 -7.38
CA ARG A 25 -1.77 4.84 -8.32
C ARG A 25 -2.27 5.74 -9.48
N PRO A 26 -1.86 7.02 -9.54
CA PRO A 26 -2.18 7.88 -10.66
C PRO A 26 -1.29 7.54 -11.86
N PHE A 27 -1.87 7.70 -13.05
CA PHE A 27 -1.21 7.69 -14.35
C PHE A 27 0.21 8.29 -14.30
N SER A 28 1.22 7.49 -14.65
CA SER A 28 2.40 8.02 -15.32
C SER A 28 2.23 7.75 -16.80
N SER A 29 1.68 8.73 -17.54
CA SER A 29 1.79 8.75 -18.99
C SER A 29 3.27 8.92 -19.33
N ALA A 30 3.94 7.82 -19.66
CA ALA A 30 5.23 7.88 -20.31
C ALA A 30 4.99 8.42 -21.73
N THR A 31 5.01 9.75 -21.87
CA THR A 31 5.26 10.38 -23.16
C THR A 31 6.68 10.04 -23.57
N SER A 32 6.85 9.08 -24.46
CA SER A 32 8.12 8.85 -25.13
C SER A 32 8.49 10.10 -25.94
N PRO A 33 9.69 10.68 -25.78
CA PRO A 33 10.14 11.72 -26.69
C PRO A 33 10.46 11.06 -28.03
N LEU A 34 9.79 11.54 -29.08
CA LEU A 34 10.06 11.20 -30.46
C LEU A 34 11.47 11.69 -30.82
N GLY A 35 12.46 10.80 -30.76
CA GLY A 35 13.82 11.03 -31.23
C GLY A 35 13.85 11.10 -32.75
N SER A 36 13.77 12.31 -33.30
CA SER A 36 14.10 12.61 -34.70
C SER A 36 15.59 12.37 -34.93
N SER A 37 15.94 11.39 -35.77
CA SER A 37 17.23 11.37 -36.47
C SER A 37 17.02 11.12 -37.96
N ARG A 38 17.21 12.20 -38.73
CA ARG A 38 17.41 12.19 -40.17
C ARG A 38 18.79 11.60 -40.50
N ARG A 39 18.83 10.68 -41.47
CA ARG A 39 19.81 10.54 -42.58
C ARG A 39 19.67 9.11 -43.14
N ARG A 40 19.89 8.78 -44.40
CA ARG A 40 19.80 9.41 -45.73
C ARG A 40 20.01 8.21 -46.69
N SER A 41 19.28 8.18 -47.81
CA SER A 41 19.59 7.52 -49.09
C SER A 41 20.01 6.03 -49.12
N SER A 42 19.15 5.20 -49.75
CA SER A 42 19.50 3.99 -50.50
C SER A 42 20.33 4.33 -51.77
N PRO A 43 20.99 3.39 -52.48
CA PRO A 43 20.25 2.47 -53.38
C PRO A 43 20.86 1.06 -53.65
N ILE A 44 19.95 0.13 -54.02
CA ILE A 44 20.02 -0.88 -55.12
C ILE A 44 21.15 -1.93 -55.16
N ALA A 45 20.73 -3.21 -55.24
CA ALA A 45 21.14 -4.30 -56.19
C ALA A 45 20.99 -5.68 -55.49
N ALA A 46 20.08 -6.56 -55.93
CA ALA A 46 20.32 -7.71 -56.83
C ALA A 46 21.27 -8.79 -56.24
N ALA A 47 21.10 -10.10 -56.35
CA ALA A 47 20.10 -11.02 -56.86
C ALA A 47 20.60 -12.48 -56.57
N PHE A 48 19.75 -13.49 -56.82
CA PHE A 48 20.02 -14.94 -57.05
C PHE A 48 20.81 -15.75 -55.98
N SER A 49 20.29 -16.80 -55.31
CA SER A 49 19.71 -18.10 -55.74
C SER A 49 20.75 -19.24 -55.91
N GLN A 50 20.52 -20.34 -55.16
CA GLN A 50 21.02 -21.74 -55.27
C GLN A 50 22.51 -21.99 -54.90
N ALA A 51 22.96 -23.12 -54.33
CA ALA A 51 22.39 -24.45 -54.11
C ALA A 51 23.12 -25.22 -52.96
N SER A 52 22.37 -26.09 -52.29
CA SER A 52 22.70 -27.42 -51.72
C SER A 52 24.14 -27.89 -51.47
N GLN A 53 24.39 -28.41 -50.24
CA GLN A 53 24.89 -29.78 -49.98
C GLN A 53 24.80 -30.14 -48.47
N SER A 54 24.23 -31.31 -48.18
CA SER A 54 24.26 -32.07 -46.91
C SER A 54 25.42 -33.10 -46.96
N PRO A 55 25.73 -33.93 -45.93
CA PRO A 55 25.17 -34.05 -44.58
C PRO A 55 26.25 -34.06 -43.46
N HIS A 56 25.88 -33.87 -42.19
CA HIS A 56 26.38 -34.72 -41.08
C HIS A 56 25.59 -34.41 -39.81
N ALA A 57 25.10 -35.48 -39.19
CA ALA A 57 24.19 -35.49 -38.06
C ALA A 57 24.85 -35.10 -36.74
N VAL A 58 24.21 -34.25 -35.95
CA VAL A 58 24.15 -34.39 -34.49
C VAL A 58 22.77 -33.95 -34.00
N ARG A 59 22.09 -34.88 -33.35
CA ARG A 59 20.76 -34.75 -32.75
C ARG A 59 20.92 -34.11 -31.37
N HIS A 60 20.50 -32.87 -31.19
CA HIS A 60 20.21 -32.31 -29.87
C HIS A 60 18.75 -31.86 -29.82
N GLY A 61 18.01 -32.43 -28.86
CA GLY A 61 16.58 -32.22 -28.68
C GLY A 61 16.27 -30.76 -28.40
N GLN A 62 15.43 -30.20 -29.27
CA GLN A 62 14.83 -28.89 -29.11
C GLN A 62 13.73 -29.03 -28.04
N VAL A 63 14.02 -28.59 -26.82
CA VAL A 63 12.99 -28.37 -25.80
C VAL A 63 12.14 -27.23 -26.33
N THR A 64 10.92 -27.55 -26.77
CA THR A 64 9.89 -26.57 -27.07
C THR A 64 9.58 -25.83 -25.77
N GLU A 65 10.08 -24.59 -25.64
CA GLU A 65 9.61 -23.66 -24.63
C GLU A 65 8.08 -23.53 -24.76
N ALA A 66 7.38 -23.90 -23.70
CA ALA A 66 5.96 -23.62 -23.58
C ALA A 66 5.73 -22.10 -23.70
N PRO A 67 4.74 -21.63 -24.47
CA PRO A 67 4.45 -20.22 -24.58
C PRO A 67 4.12 -19.66 -23.20
N MET A 68 4.99 -18.77 -22.69
CA MET A 68 4.68 -17.93 -21.53
C MET A 68 3.33 -17.24 -21.75
N PRO A 69 2.34 -17.36 -20.85
CA PRO A 69 1.07 -16.69 -21.02
C PRO A 69 1.29 -15.18 -20.97
N LYS A 70 1.33 -14.55 -22.15
CA LYS A 70 1.37 -13.09 -22.33
C LYS A 70 0.00 -12.46 -22.06
N SER A 71 -0.64 -12.83 -20.96
CA SER A 71 -1.89 -12.23 -20.49
C SER A 71 -1.60 -11.42 -19.24
N ARG A 72 -0.84 -10.33 -19.35
CA ARG A 72 -0.87 -9.30 -18.31
C ARG A 72 -2.20 -8.58 -18.46
N ARG A 73 -3.20 -8.99 -17.68
CA ARG A 73 -4.45 -8.23 -17.57
C ARG A 73 -4.10 -6.77 -17.24
N PRO A 74 -4.82 -5.78 -17.79
CA PRO A 74 -4.64 -4.39 -17.40
C PRO A 74 -4.73 -4.24 -15.88
N TRP A 75 -3.83 -3.47 -15.28
CA TRP A 75 -3.90 -3.16 -13.85
C TRP A 75 -5.20 -2.37 -13.58
N ARG A 76 -5.90 -2.73 -12.51
CA ARG A 76 -7.15 -2.10 -12.09
C ARG A 76 -6.98 -1.59 -10.66
N PRO A 77 -7.42 -0.36 -10.34
CA PRO A 77 -7.37 0.12 -8.97
C PRO A 77 -8.23 -0.77 -8.07
N THR A 78 -7.81 -0.94 -6.82
CA THR A 78 -8.58 -1.69 -5.84
C THR A 78 -9.90 -0.97 -5.53
N CYS A 79 -11.00 -1.73 -5.42
CA CYS A 79 -12.30 -1.21 -5.01
C CYS A 79 -12.24 -0.79 -3.53
N LEU A 80 -12.30 0.52 -3.25
CA LEU A 80 -12.26 0.98 -1.86
C LEU A 80 -13.49 0.53 -1.05
N TYR A 81 -14.69 0.47 -1.62
CA TYR A 81 -15.85 -0.13 -0.93
C TYR A 81 -15.59 -1.59 -0.50
N TYR A 82 -14.83 -2.35 -1.30
CA TYR A 82 -14.46 -3.71 -0.94
C TYR A 82 -13.49 -3.74 0.25
N THR A 83 -12.49 -2.86 0.27
CA THR A 83 -11.58 -2.74 1.42
C THR A 83 -12.31 -2.38 2.72
N GLN A 84 -13.46 -1.71 2.62
CA GLN A 84 -14.33 -1.33 3.73
C GLN A 84 -15.37 -2.41 4.06
N GLY A 85 -15.39 -3.56 3.38
CA GLY A 85 -16.38 -4.63 3.57
C GLY A 85 -17.79 -4.28 3.06
N LYS A 86 -17.93 -3.27 2.21
CA LYS A 86 -19.22 -2.66 1.79
C LYS A 86 -19.46 -2.70 0.27
N CYS A 87 -18.68 -3.47 -0.50
CA CYS A 87 -18.90 -3.59 -1.94
C CYS A 87 -20.13 -4.46 -2.25
N THR A 88 -21.10 -3.91 -2.95
CA THR A 88 -22.33 -4.62 -3.38
C THR A 88 -22.30 -5.03 -4.85
N MET A 89 -21.26 -4.63 -5.60
CA MET A 89 -21.16 -4.80 -7.05
C MET A 89 -20.30 -6.01 -7.48
N MET A 90 -20.18 -7.03 -6.62
CA MET A 90 -19.33 -8.20 -6.86
C MET A 90 -19.77 -9.08 -8.04
N ASN A 91 -21.00 -8.90 -8.53
CA ASN A 91 -21.55 -9.62 -9.68
C ASN A 91 -21.74 -8.72 -10.92
N ASP A 92 -21.36 -7.44 -10.84
CA ASP A 92 -21.51 -6.50 -11.94
C ASP A 92 -20.28 -6.54 -12.86
N ALA A 93 -20.48 -6.91 -14.12
CA ALA A 93 -19.39 -7.11 -15.07
C ALA A 93 -18.60 -5.81 -15.36
N MET A 94 -19.27 -4.65 -15.40
CA MET A 94 -18.61 -3.36 -15.65
C MET A 94 -17.75 -2.94 -14.46
N HIS A 95 -18.25 -3.16 -13.23
CA HIS A 95 -17.51 -2.92 -11.99
C HIS A 95 -16.29 -3.82 -11.88
N LEU A 96 -16.48 -5.11 -12.16
CA LEU A 96 -15.39 -6.08 -12.14
C LEU A 96 -14.34 -5.82 -13.23
N ASP A 97 -14.68 -5.18 -14.35
CA ASP A 97 -13.73 -4.74 -15.38
C ASP A 97 -12.94 -3.50 -14.95
N LYS A 98 -13.56 -2.62 -14.14
CA LYS A 98 -12.95 -1.37 -13.69
C LYS A 98 -12.12 -1.49 -12.41
N PHE A 99 -12.51 -2.35 -11.48
CA PHE A 99 -11.91 -2.42 -10.14
C PHE A 99 -11.40 -3.81 -9.76
N SER A 100 -10.28 -3.86 -9.06
CA SER A 100 -9.74 -5.07 -8.44
C SER A 100 -10.36 -5.32 -7.06
N HIS A 101 -10.55 -6.60 -6.75
CA HIS A 101 -10.95 -7.10 -5.42
C HIS A 101 -9.94 -8.12 -4.89
N ASN A 102 -8.78 -8.21 -5.55
CA ASN A 102 -7.70 -9.09 -5.18
C ASN A 102 -6.48 -8.26 -4.81
N LEU A 103 -6.32 -8.03 -3.51
CA LEU A 103 -5.23 -7.24 -2.93
C LEU A 103 -3.86 -7.92 -3.10
N MET A 104 -3.84 -9.25 -3.24
CA MET A 104 -2.58 -9.99 -3.47
C MET A 104 -1.92 -9.63 -4.81
N MET A 105 -2.69 -9.19 -5.81
CA MET A 105 -2.14 -8.81 -7.12
C MET A 105 -1.45 -7.44 -7.11
N ASP A 106 -1.73 -6.60 -6.12
CA ASP A 106 -1.17 -5.24 -6.00
C ASP A 106 0.16 -5.20 -5.21
N LEU A 107 0.53 -6.31 -4.53
CA LEU A 107 1.76 -6.47 -3.75
C LEU A 107 2.57 -7.69 -4.22
N PRO A 108 3.14 -7.65 -5.45
CA PRO A 108 3.91 -8.78 -5.96
C PRO A 108 5.16 -8.99 -5.10
N VAL A 109 5.25 -10.17 -4.50
CA VAL A 109 6.43 -10.61 -3.77
C VAL A 109 7.55 -10.81 -4.79
N ASN A 110 8.67 -10.12 -4.60
CA ASN A 110 9.83 -10.38 -5.43
C ASN A 110 10.49 -11.67 -4.95
N ALA A 111 10.14 -12.80 -5.57
CA ALA A 111 10.69 -14.12 -5.25
C ALA A 111 12.24 -14.13 -5.23
N SER A 112 12.90 -13.22 -5.98
CA SER A 112 14.36 -13.09 -6.00
C SER A 112 14.98 -12.55 -4.70
N ALA A 113 14.16 -12.18 -3.70
CA ALA A 113 14.62 -11.68 -2.41
C ALA A 113 14.42 -12.70 -1.27
N ALA A 114 13.73 -13.82 -1.50
CA ALA A 114 13.44 -14.84 -0.49
C ALA A 114 14.72 -15.41 0.14
N ASP A 115 15.77 -15.64 -0.67
CA ASP A 115 17.07 -16.16 -0.21
C ASP A 115 17.82 -15.20 0.74
N LYS A 116 17.41 -13.92 0.78
CA LYS A 116 18.01 -12.89 1.63
C LYS A 116 17.28 -12.73 2.96
N VAL A 117 16.10 -13.34 3.11
CA VAL A 117 15.31 -13.26 4.34
C VAL A 117 16.02 -14.06 5.42
N LYS A 118 16.26 -13.41 6.56
CA LYS A 118 16.79 -14.07 7.76
C LYS A 118 15.62 -14.51 8.64
N PRO A 119 15.72 -15.67 9.31
CA PRO A 119 14.71 -16.09 10.29
C PRO A 119 14.44 -14.98 11.31
N GLN A 120 13.16 -14.66 11.51
CA GLN A 120 12.71 -13.70 12.51
C GLN A 120 12.14 -14.43 13.73
N LYS A 121 12.09 -13.76 14.88
CA LYS A 121 11.40 -14.26 16.07
C LYS A 121 9.88 -14.03 16.04
N LEU A 122 9.43 -13.30 15.02
CA LEU A 122 8.03 -12.98 14.77
C LEU A 122 7.58 -13.78 13.56
N ASP A 123 6.34 -14.25 13.59
CA ASP A 123 5.69 -14.89 12.45
C ASP A 123 5.13 -13.84 11.49
N TYR A 124 4.62 -12.71 12.01
CA TYR A 124 3.95 -11.69 11.19
C TYR A 124 4.41 -10.26 11.46
N LEU A 125 4.42 -9.45 10.40
CA LEU A 125 4.63 -8.01 10.45
C LEU A 125 3.34 -7.30 10.06
N LEU A 126 2.85 -6.40 10.93
CA LEU A 126 1.66 -5.59 10.69
C LEU A 126 2.08 -4.17 10.28
N ILE A 127 2.13 -3.89 8.98
CA ILE A 127 2.54 -2.59 8.45
C ILE A 127 1.38 -1.60 8.63
N LEU A 128 1.59 -0.56 9.45
CA LEU A 128 0.60 0.46 9.78
C LEU A 128 1.08 1.84 9.31
N ASP A 129 0.20 2.59 8.67
CA ASP A 129 0.44 3.99 8.26
C ASP A 129 -0.85 4.79 8.41
N LEU A 130 -1.01 5.48 9.54
CA LEU A 130 -2.24 6.21 9.83
C LEU A 130 -2.30 7.50 9.03
N GLU A 131 -3.52 7.89 8.68
CA GLU A 131 -3.74 9.17 8.02
C GLU A 131 -4.59 10.10 8.87
N GLY A 132 -4.34 11.39 8.71
CA GLY A 132 -5.00 12.44 9.47
C GLY A 132 -4.00 13.42 10.06
N LYS A 133 -4.50 14.51 10.62
CA LYS A 133 -3.66 15.51 11.30
C LYS A 133 -4.16 15.70 12.72
N VAL A 134 -5.39 16.19 12.87
CA VAL A 134 -6.01 16.47 14.17
C VAL A 134 -6.59 15.21 14.79
N GLU A 135 -7.32 14.44 14.01
CA GLU A 135 -7.82 13.12 14.35
C GLU A 135 -7.35 12.14 13.28
N ILE A 136 -7.38 10.84 13.59
CA ILE A 136 -7.18 9.77 12.62
C ILE A 136 -8.40 9.76 11.68
N LEU A 137 -8.14 9.67 10.38
CA LEU A 137 -9.15 9.67 9.31
C LEU A 137 -9.10 8.41 8.45
N GLU A 138 -8.02 7.63 8.56
CA GLU A 138 -7.82 6.34 7.89
C GLU A 138 -6.98 5.44 8.78
N PHE A 139 -7.33 4.16 8.81
CA PHE A 139 -6.65 3.12 9.56
C PHE A 139 -6.37 1.93 8.64
N PRO A 140 -5.27 1.98 7.85
CA PRO A 140 -4.83 0.86 7.03
C PRO A 140 -3.76 0.02 7.75
N VAL A 141 -3.89 -1.30 7.69
CA VAL A 141 -2.91 -2.28 8.15
C VAL A 141 -2.72 -3.36 7.09
N VAL A 142 -1.48 -3.69 6.77
CA VAL A 142 -1.13 -4.82 5.91
C VAL A 142 -0.39 -5.87 6.72
N MET A 143 -0.82 -7.13 6.60
CA MET A 143 -0.18 -8.28 7.25
C MET A 143 0.75 -8.98 6.28
N ILE A 144 2.02 -9.13 6.68
CA ILE A 144 3.06 -9.80 5.91
C ILE A 144 3.60 -10.96 6.76
N ASP A 145 3.77 -12.13 6.13
CA ASP A 145 4.46 -13.26 6.74
C ASP A 145 5.97 -13.00 6.79
N ALA A 146 6.57 -13.07 7.97
CA ALA A 146 7.96 -12.68 8.19
C ALA A 146 8.99 -13.68 7.65
N GLN A 147 8.56 -14.91 7.31
CA GLN A 147 9.43 -15.95 6.76
C GLN A 147 9.49 -15.89 5.24
N SER A 148 8.31 -15.84 4.62
CA SER A 148 8.12 -15.85 3.17
C SER A 148 8.12 -14.46 2.55
N MET A 149 7.91 -13.41 3.38
CA MET A 149 7.69 -12.02 2.96
C MET A 149 6.46 -11.85 2.05
N GLU A 150 5.52 -12.80 2.11
CA GLU A 150 4.29 -12.74 1.35
C GLU A 150 3.21 -11.91 2.05
N PHE A 151 2.38 -11.25 1.23
CA PHE A 151 1.15 -10.63 1.71
C PHE A 151 0.18 -11.71 2.18
N ILE A 152 -0.35 -11.55 3.38
CA ILE A 152 -1.33 -12.47 3.97
C ILE A 152 -2.73 -11.88 3.90
N ASP A 153 -2.91 -10.67 4.42
CA ASP A 153 -4.21 -10.02 4.50
C ASP A 153 -4.05 -8.51 4.75
N SER A 154 -5.15 -7.76 4.72
CA SER A 154 -5.17 -6.35 5.11
C SER A 154 -6.45 -5.96 5.83
N PHE A 155 -6.34 -4.96 6.69
CA PHE A 155 -7.44 -4.26 7.30
C PHE A 155 -7.42 -2.80 6.87
N HIS A 156 -8.56 -2.25 6.45
CA HIS A 156 -8.63 -0.84 6.06
C HIS A 156 -9.98 -0.24 6.42
N ARG A 157 -9.98 0.84 7.21
CA ARG A 157 -11.18 1.60 7.53
C ARG A 157 -10.94 3.10 7.45
N PHE A 158 -11.93 3.80 6.90
CA PHE A 158 -12.03 5.25 7.08
C PHE A 158 -12.62 5.57 8.45
N VAL A 159 -12.08 6.61 9.09
CA VAL A 159 -12.45 7.03 10.44
C VAL A 159 -13.19 8.37 10.37
N ARG A 160 -14.38 8.43 10.96
CA ARG A 160 -15.15 9.65 11.12
C ARG A 160 -14.67 10.40 12.38
N PRO A 161 -14.14 11.63 12.23
CA PRO A 161 -13.67 12.42 13.36
C PRO A 161 -14.85 12.94 14.20
N THR A 162 -14.59 13.25 15.47
CA THR A 162 -15.64 13.64 16.44
C THR A 162 -15.36 14.96 17.14
N ALA A 163 -14.11 15.42 17.17
CA ALA A 163 -13.69 16.68 17.79
C ALA A 163 -13.42 17.78 16.75
N MET A 164 -13.18 17.42 15.49
CA MET A 164 -13.06 18.36 14.38
C MET A 164 -14.44 18.95 14.01
N ASN A 165 -14.46 20.23 13.64
CA ASN A 165 -15.67 20.85 13.09
C ASN A 165 -15.91 20.42 11.62
N GLU A 166 -17.17 20.48 11.20
CA GLU A 166 -17.60 20.05 9.85
C GLU A 166 -16.85 20.77 8.73
N GLN A 167 -16.64 22.08 8.83
CA GLN A 167 -15.92 22.83 7.80
C GLN A 167 -14.51 22.26 7.57
N ARG A 168 -13.78 21.98 8.65
CA ARG A 168 -12.41 21.44 8.58
C ARG A 168 -12.39 20.00 8.08
N ILE A 169 -13.43 19.22 8.39
CA ILE A 169 -13.62 17.87 7.87
C ILE A 169 -13.77 17.97 6.35
N THR A 170 -14.73 18.76 5.86
CA THR A 170 -14.97 18.98 4.43
C THR A 170 -13.71 19.43 3.70
N GLU A 171 -13.03 20.46 4.19
CA GLU A 171 -11.79 20.96 3.58
C GLU A 171 -10.71 19.87 3.46
N TYR A 172 -10.57 19.01 4.47
CA TYR A 172 -9.61 17.92 4.44
C TYR A 172 -10.03 16.82 3.46
N ILE A 173 -11.28 16.37 3.53
CA ILE A 173 -11.80 15.27 2.72
C ILE A 173 -11.82 15.66 1.24
N GLU A 174 -12.34 16.84 0.89
CA GLU A 174 -12.30 17.34 -0.48
C GLU A 174 -10.86 17.57 -0.96
N GLY A 175 -10.02 18.14 -0.09
CA GLY A 175 -8.64 18.47 -0.41
C GLY A 175 -7.72 17.26 -0.61
N LYS A 176 -8.00 16.13 0.06
CA LYS A 176 -7.26 14.87 -0.04
C LYS A 176 -7.97 13.88 -0.94
N TYR A 177 -9.15 13.42 -0.57
CA TYR A 177 -9.89 12.34 -1.23
C TYR A 177 -10.69 12.83 -2.45
N GLY A 178 -11.24 14.06 -2.39
CA GLY A 178 -11.99 14.64 -3.51
C GLY A 178 -11.13 14.81 -4.77
N LYS A 179 -9.86 15.17 -4.62
CA LYS A 179 -8.90 15.24 -5.74
C LYS A 179 -8.69 13.93 -6.49
N PHE A 180 -8.97 12.80 -5.86
CA PHE A 180 -8.88 11.46 -6.45
C PHE A 180 -10.26 10.87 -6.77
N GLY A 181 -11.35 11.60 -6.52
CA GLY A 181 -12.73 11.13 -6.71
C GLY A 181 -13.14 10.01 -5.77
N VAL A 182 -12.58 9.97 -4.55
CA VAL A 182 -12.84 8.93 -3.53
C VAL A 182 -13.48 9.47 -2.26
N ASP A 183 -13.78 10.76 -2.21
CA ASP A 183 -14.51 11.44 -1.12
C ASP A 183 -15.88 10.79 -0.85
N ARG A 184 -16.60 10.37 -1.90
CA ARG A 184 -17.87 9.65 -1.72
C ARG A 184 -17.70 8.36 -0.93
N VAL A 185 -16.65 7.58 -1.19
CA VAL A 185 -16.39 6.35 -0.44
C VAL A 185 -16.17 6.67 1.03
N TRP A 186 -15.38 7.69 1.32
CA TRP A 186 -15.18 8.14 2.70
C TRP A 186 -16.50 8.54 3.37
N ASN A 187 -17.32 9.35 2.70
CA ASN A 187 -18.62 9.79 3.23
C ASN A 187 -19.58 8.62 3.49
N ASP A 188 -19.60 7.64 2.59
CA ASP A 188 -20.50 6.49 2.65
C ASP A 188 -20.03 5.43 3.66
N THR A 189 -18.71 5.31 3.93
CA THR A 189 -18.17 4.19 4.71
C THR A 189 -17.52 4.54 6.04
N ALA A 190 -17.09 5.78 6.28
CA ALA A 190 -16.35 6.15 7.49
C ALA A 190 -17.17 5.91 8.77
N ILE A 191 -16.56 5.23 9.74
CA ILE A 191 -17.15 4.88 11.05
C ILE A 191 -16.35 5.48 12.20
N LEU A 192 -16.86 5.45 13.43
CA LEU A 192 -16.15 6.03 14.58
C LEU A 192 -14.88 5.23 14.89
N PHE A 193 -13.85 5.92 15.43
CA PHE A 193 -12.58 5.27 15.77
C PHE A 193 -12.75 4.06 16.71
N LYS A 194 -13.69 4.14 17.66
CA LYS A 194 -13.99 3.02 18.57
C LYS A 194 -14.54 1.79 17.83
N GLU A 195 -15.34 2.00 16.79
CA GLU A 195 -15.87 0.93 15.94
C GLU A 195 -14.76 0.35 15.07
N VAL A 196 -13.89 1.20 14.50
CA VAL A 196 -12.70 0.76 13.78
C VAL A 196 -11.82 -0.14 14.65
N LEU A 197 -11.59 0.21 15.92
CA LEU A 197 -10.81 -0.64 16.80
C LEU A 197 -11.49 -1.96 17.11
N GLN A 198 -12.83 -2.00 17.26
CA GLN A 198 -13.54 -3.26 17.47
C GLN A 198 -13.41 -4.17 16.24
N GLU A 199 -13.62 -3.63 15.04
CA GLU A 199 -13.44 -4.41 13.80
C GLU A 199 -11.97 -4.84 13.59
N PHE A 200 -11.02 -4.00 14.01
CA PHE A 200 -9.59 -4.34 13.97
C PHE A 200 -9.25 -5.46 14.97
N GLU A 201 -9.78 -5.39 16.19
CA GLU A 201 -9.64 -6.43 17.23
C GLU A 201 -10.21 -7.77 16.75
N ASP A 202 -11.36 -7.76 16.09
CA ASP A 202 -11.97 -8.95 15.50
C ASP A 202 -11.08 -9.52 14.38
N TRP A 203 -10.52 -8.65 13.54
CA TRP A 203 -9.62 -9.05 12.45
C TRP A 203 -8.32 -9.69 12.97
N ILE A 204 -7.60 -9.07 13.93
CA ILE A 204 -6.40 -9.69 14.53
C ILE A 204 -6.73 -10.93 15.37
N GLY A 205 -7.95 -11.01 15.92
CA GLY A 205 -8.47 -12.17 16.63
C GLY A 205 -8.69 -13.37 15.73
N ASN A 206 -9.28 -13.16 14.55
CA ASN A 206 -9.46 -14.19 13.52
C ASN A 206 -8.13 -14.77 13.02
N HIS A 207 -7.07 -13.95 13.02
CA HIS A 207 -5.70 -14.38 12.70
C HIS A 207 -4.95 -14.97 13.92
N ASN A 208 -5.61 -15.13 15.07
CA ASN A 208 -5.03 -15.64 16.32
C ASN A 208 -3.81 -14.86 16.84
N LEU A 209 -3.69 -13.58 16.46
CA LEU A 209 -2.59 -12.71 16.90
C LEU A 209 -2.85 -12.08 18.27
N TRP A 210 -4.11 -12.00 18.67
CA TRP A 210 -4.49 -11.37 19.94
C TRP A 210 -5.83 -11.90 20.44
N LYS A 211 -6.04 -11.87 21.76
CA LYS A 211 -7.29 -12.26 22.42
C LYS A 211 -7.68 -11.22 23.45
N LYS A 212 -8.96 -10.84 23.43
CA LYS A 212 -9.50 -9.76 24.27
C LYS A 212 -9.36 -10.03 25.77
N GLU A 213 -9.48 -11.29 26.17
CA GLU A 213 -9.38 -11.72 27.57
C GLU A 213 -7.96 -11.54 28.13
N GLN A 214 -6.95 -11.61 27.27
CA GLN A 214 -5.54 -11.53 27.68
C GLN A 214 -5.09 -10.08 27.88
N GLN A 215 -5.78 -9.10 27.27
CA GLN A 215 -5.46 -7.67 27.31
C GLN A 215 -3.95 -7.37 27.14
N GLY A 216 -3.23 -8.22 26.40
CA GLY A 216 -1.77 -8.21 26.31
C GLY A 216 -1.25 -7.63 24.99
N SER A 217 0.06 -7.78 24.77
CA SER A 217 0.72 -7.54 23.48
C SER A 217 0.26 -8.55 22.42
N LEU A 218 0.62 -8.29 21.16
CA LEU A 218 0.42 -9.24 20.06
C LEU A 218 1.26 -10.51 20.27
N LYS A 219 0.72 -11.65 19.83
CA LYS A 219 1.40 -12.95 19.83
C LYS A 219 2.17 -13.13 18.52
N SER A 220 3.48 -13.29 18.61
CA SER A 220 4.37 -13.58 17.47
C SER A 220 4.21 -12.60 16.29
N ALA A 221 3.77 -11.37 16.57
CA ALA A 221 3.58 -10.33 15.58
C ALA A 221 3.98 -8.98 16.16
N ALA A 222 4.36 -8.05 15.30
CA ALA A 222 4.64 -6.67 15.69
C ALA A 222 4.12 -5.70 14.64
N PHE A 223 3.67 -4.53 15.10
CA PHE A 223 3.47 -3.42 14.19
C PHE A 223 4.79 -2.94 13.62
N VAL A 224 4.76 -2.49 12.37
CA VAL A 224 5.87 -1.80 11.71
C VAL A 224 5.35 -0.45 11.19
N THR A 225 6.04 0.62 11.55
CA THR A 225 5.67 2.00 11.17
C THR A 225 6.86 2.77 10.60
N CYS A 226 6.60 3.86 9.88
CA CYS A 226 7.63 4.75 9.34
C CYS A 226 7.89 5.95 10.27
N GLY A 227 8.43 5.68 11.45
CA GLY A 227 8.61 6.64 12.53
C GLY A 227 7.69 6.37 13.70
N ASN A 228 7.75 7.25 14.70
CA ASN A 228 7.00 7.07 15.94
C ASN A 228 5.64 7.77 15.94
N TRP A 229 5.31 8.53 14.89
CA TRP A 229 4.12 9.39 14.90
C TRP A 229 2.82 8.59 15.05
N ASP A 230 2.66 7.47 14.34
CA ASP A 230 1.44 6.66 14.36
C ASP A 230 1.12 6.13 15.76
N LEU A 231 2.02 5.34 16.34
CA LEU A 231 1.76 4.60 17.57
C LEU A 231 2.18 5.34 18.84
N LYS A 232 3.27 6.13 18.82
CA LYS A 232 3.72 6.89 20.00
C LYS A 232 2.89 8.15 20.23
N THR A 233 2.39 8.76 19.15
CA THR A 233 1.69 10.06 19.24
C THR A 233 0.22 9.92 18.88
N LYS A 234 -0.10 9.44 17.67
CA LYS A 234 -1.44 9.61 17.11
C LYS A 234 -2.48 8.68 17.72
N VAL A 235 -2.17 7.40 17.92
CA VAL A 235 -3.09 6.47 18.59
C VAL A 235 -3.41 6.90 20.03
N PRO A 236 -2.42 7.25 20.89
CA PRO A 236 -2.71 7.76 22.24
C PRO A 236 -3.56 9.03 22.25
N GLU A 237 -3.30 9.98 21.34
CA GLU A 237 -4.13 11.18 21.17
C GLU A 237 -5.57 10.82 20.79
N GLN A 238 -5.75 9.96 19.79
CA GLN A 238 -7.07 9.57 19.33
C GLN A 238 -7.84 8.81 20.42
N CYS A 239 -7.18 7.95 21.20
CA CYS A 239 -7.79 7.26 22.33
C CYS A 239 -8.35 8.23 23.37
N LYS A 240 -7.64 9.34 23.64
CA LYS A 240 -8.13 10.41 24.54
C LYS A 240 -9.35 11.10 23.98
N VAL A 241 -9.33 11.45 22.69
CA VAL A 241 -10.48 12.08 22.00
C VAL A 241 -11.70 11.17 22.04
N SER A 242 -11.52 9.88 21.77
CA SER A 242 -12.60 8.89 21.75
C SER A 242 -12.98 8.35 23.14
N ASN A 243 -12.37 8.87 24.21
CA ASN A 243 -12.59 8.44 25.59
C ASN A 243 -12.49 6.90 25.79
N ILE A 244 -11.43 6.31 25.26
CA ILE A 244 -11.12 4.88 25.40
C ILE A 244 -9.73 4.68 25.99
N LYS A 245 -9.54 3.56 26.69
CA LYS A 245 -8.23 3.14 27.17
C LYS A 245 -7.37 2.73 25.97
N LEU A 246 -6.12 3.18 25.96
CA LEU A 246 -5.13 2.77 24.95
C LEU A 246 -4.90 1.26 25.02
N PRO A 247 -5.17 0.50 23.94
CA PRO A 247 -4.93 -0.93 23.92
C PRO A 247 -3.44 -1.30 24.01
N ASN A 248 -3.13 -2.34 24.79
CA ASN A 248 -1.74 -2.74 25.06
C ASN A 248 -0.99 -3.25 23.82
N TYR A 249 -1.68 -3.78 22.82
CA TYR A 249 -1.06 -4.24 21.57
C TYR A 249 -0.43 -3.11 20.74
N PHE A 250 -0.70 -1.83 21.06
CA PHE A 250 -0.03 -0.68 20.43
C PHE A 250 1.23 -0.22 21.17
N MET A 251 1.58 -0.83 22.31
CA MET A 251 2.69 -0.36 23.15
C MET A 251 4.08 -0.76 22.62
N GLU A 252 4.14 -1.69 21.67
CA GLU A 252 5.36 -2.23 21.11
C GLU A 252 5.27 -2.22 19.59
N TRP A 253 6.28 -1.66 18.92
CA TRP A 253 6.34 -1.62 17.47
C TRP A 253 7.79 -1.52 16.98
N ILE A 254 7.97 -1.85 15.71
CA ILE A 254 9.20 -1.72 14.98
C ILE A 254 9.15 -0.40 14.20
N ASN A 255 10.01 0.54 14.56
CA ASN A 255 10.19 1.76 13.79
C ASN A 255 11.19 1.51 12.64
N LEU A 256 10.69 1.47 11.41
CA LEU A 256 11.50 1.21 10.22
C LEU A 256 12.60 2.27 10.00
N LYS A 257 12.38 3.51 10.43
CA LYS A 257 13.41 4.57 10.33
C LYS A 257 14.63 4.23 11.17
N ASP A 258 14.43 3.71 12.37
CA ASP A 258 15.54 3.39 13.28
C ASP A 258 16.36 2.21 12.73
N ILE A 259 15.68 1.20 12.18
CA ILE A 259 16.33 0.08 11.50
C ILE A 259 17.14 0.59 10.30
N TYR A 260 16.55 1.43 9.46
CA TYR A 260 17.22 1.96 8.28
C TYR A 260 18.47 2.76 8.65
N LEU A 261 18.37 3.64 9.64
CA LEU A 261 19.50 4.45 10.11
C LEU A 261 20.62 3.59 10.68
N ASN A 262 20.29 2.58 11.49
CA ASN A 262 21.26 1.67 12.06
C ASN A 262 21.94 0.82 10.98
N PHE A 263 21.15 0.18 10.09
CA PHE A 263 21.66 -0.71 9.04
C PHE A 263 22.58 0.01 8.05
N TYR A 264 22.25 1.24 7.68
CA TYR A 264 23.05 2.05 6.74
C TYR A 264 24.03 3.00 7.44
N CYS A 265 24.21 2.90 8.77
CA CYS A 265 25.07 3.76 9.57
C CYS A 265 24.84 5.27 9.33
N ARG A 266 23.57 5.67 9.18
CA ARG A 266 23.17 7.07 8.95
C ARG A 266 22.76 7.73 10.27
N ARG A 267 22.96 9.05 10.37
CA ARG A 267 22.47 9.87 11.48
C ARG A 267 21.17 10.55 11.10
N VAL A 268 20.32 10.82 12.09
CA VAL A 268 19.13 11.68 11.92
C VAL A 268 19.64 13.07 11.55
N THR A 269 19.27 13.55 10.36
CA THR A 269 19.48 14.93 9.92
C THR A 269 18.29 15.79 10.28
#